data_AF-M8A7Z9-F1
#
_entry.id   AF-M8A7Z9-F1
#
_cell.length_a   1.000
_cell.length_b   1.000
_cell.length_c   1.000
_cell.angle_alpha   90.00
_cell.angle_beta   90.00
_cell.angle_gamma   90.00
#
_symmetry.space_group_name_H-M   'P 1'
#
loop_
_entity.id
_entity.type
_entity.pdbx_description
1 polymer ?
#
loop_
_entity_poly.entity_id
_entity_poly.type
_entity_poly.pdbx_seq_one_letter_code
_entity_poly.pdbx_strand_id
1 'polypeptide(L)'
;MKGGDVEAGTAEPKGTTESPELRWALIRKIYVVLCLQLLLTAAVAVVFVRVRAIPHFFVSSYAVLGLYIFILIFPFIVMFPLHFYRQKHPVNLLLLGVFTVAISFSVGLTCAFTSDFFPLGKLSHMIYGALAALIFSGYIVYDTGSIIKRYKYDEYVWAAVTLYLDIINLFLGLLTLFRACDN
;
A
#
# COMPACT_ATOMS: atom_id res chain seq x y z
N MET A 1 0.26 14.44 -68.94
CA MET A 1 -0.77 13.78 -68.09
C MET A 1 -0.01 12.81 -67.20
N LYS A 2 0.22 13.12 -65.91
CA LYS A 2 -0.65 12.85 -64.74
C LYS A 2 -1.06 11.36 -64.73
N GLY A 3 -0.81 10.56 -63.69
CA GLY A 3 -0.51 10.88 -62.29
C GLY A 3 0.37 9.82 -61.63
N GLY A 4 1.04 10.28 -60.58
CA GLY A 4 1.96 9.49 -59.78
C GLY A 4 1.23 8.45 -58.95
N ASP A 5 1.84 7.29 -58.91
CA ASP A 5 1.43 6.14 -58.14
C ASP A 5 1.69 6.36 -56.65
N VAL A 6 0.61 6.15 -55.90
CA VAL A 6 0.58 5.37 -54.65
C VAL A 6 1.33 6.00 -53.48
N GLU A 7 0.59 6.81 -52.73
CA GLU A 7 0.44 6.69 -51.27
C GLU A 7 1.60 5.93 -50.59
N ALA A 8 2.75 6.59 -50.49
CA ALA A 8 3.77 6.23 -49.51
C ALA A 8 3.18 6.60 -48.15
N GLY A 9 2.32 5.72 -47.63
CA GLY A 9 1.90 5.72 -46.25
C GLY A 9 3.18 5.74 -45.41
N THR A 10 3.49 6.91 -44.88
CA THR A 10 4.44 7.06 -43.78
C THR A 10 4.05 6.03 -42.76
N ALA A 11 4.81 4.94 -42.69
CA ALA A 11 4.73 4.01 -41.59
C ALA A 11 5.02 4.86 -40.36
N GLU A 12 3.96 5.26 -39.66
CA GLU A 12 4.11 5.73 -38.30
C GLU A 12 4.96 4.68 -37.59
N PRO A 13 5.98 5.10 -36.83
CA PRO A 13 6.75 4.14 -36.07
C PRO A 13 5.73 3.38 -35.23
N LYS A 14 5.66 2.06 -35.39
CA LYS A 14 4.91 1.18 -34.49
C LYS A 14 5.51 1.35 -33.10
N GLY A 15 5.14 2.43 -32.42
CA GLY A 15 5.13 2.47 -30.98
C GLY A 15 4.23 1.30 -30.61
N THR A 16 4.81 0.27 -30.02
CA THR A 16 4.09 -0.85 -29.42
C THR A 16 3.12 -0.29 -28.39
N THR A 17 1.95 0.15 -28.86
CA THR A 17 0.79 0.46 -28.05
C THR A 17 0.33 -0.88 -27.52
N GLU A 18 0.69 -1.18 -26.27
CA GLU A 18 0.19 -2.37 -25.56
C GLU A 18 -1.32 -2.50 -25.84
N SER A 19 -1.77 -3.68 -26.26
CA SER A 19 -3.16 -3.88 -26.63
C SER A 19 -4.07 -3.48 -25.46
N PRO A 20 -5.21 -2.82 -25.72
CA PRO A 20 -6.12 -2.40 -24.64
C PRO A 20 -6.50 -3.55 -23.70
N GLU A 21 -6.65 -4.76 -24.24
CA GLU A 21 -6.92 -5.98 -23.49
C GLU A 21 -5.84 -6.31 -22.46
N LEU A 22 -4.55 -6.18 -22.82
CA LEU A 22 -3.44 -6.43 -21.91
C LEU A 22 -3.41 -5.40 -20.76
N ARG A 23 -3.76 -4.14 -21.05
CA ARG A 23 -3.89 -3.09 -20.03
C ARG A 23 -5.03 -3.39 -19.05
N TRP A 24 -6.21 -3.76 -19.53
CA TRP A 24 -7.33 -4.12 -18.65
C TRP A 24 -7.04 -5.35 -17.81
N ALA A 25 -6.30 -6.34 -18.36
CA ALA A 25 -5.84 -7.49 -17.61
C ALA A 25 -4.83 -7.11 -16.51
N LEU A 26 -3.87 -6.22 -16.82
CA LEU A 26 -2.92 -5.68 -15.84
C LEU A 26 -3.64 -4.97 -14.69
N ILE A 27 -4.55 -4.05 -15.02
CA ILE A 27 -5.31 -3.28 -14.03
C ILE A 27 -6.08 -4.23 -13.12
N ARG A 28 -6.81 -5.20 -13.69
CA ARG A 28 -7.54 -6.21 -12.92
C ARG A 28 -6.61 -6.98 -11.98
N LYS A 29 -5.44 -7.38 -12.46
CA LYS A 29 -4.45 -8.11 -11.65
C LYS A 29 -3.95 -7.29 -10.46
N ILE A 30 -3.66 -6.00 -10.66
CA ILE A 30 -3.23 -5.09 -9.58
C ILE A 30 -4.33 -4.98 -8.52
N TYR A 31 -5.57 -4.73 -8.92
CA TYR A 31 -6.68 -4.59 -7.98
C TYR A 31 -7.02 -5.90 -7.26
N VAL A 32 -6.88 -7.06 -7.92
CA VAL A 32 -7.06 -8.36 -7.25
C VAL A 32 -6.01 -8.57 -6.16
N VAL A 33 -4.73 -8.30 -6.46
CA VAL A 33 -3.66 -8.35 -5.45
C VAL A 33 -3.96 -7.40 -4.31
N LEU A 34 -4.30 -6.15 -4.61
CA LEU A 34 -4.63 -5.14 -3.63
C LEU A 34 -5.79 -5.57 -2.71
N CYS A 35 -6.87 -6.11 -3.28
CA CYS A 35 -8.01 -6.60 -2.52
C CYS A 35 -7.62 -7.71 -1.53
N LEU A 36 -6.77 -8.65 -1.96
CA LEU A 36 -6.26 -9.70 -1.08
C LEU A 36 -5.41 -9.12 0.06
N GLN A 37 -4.56 -8.13 -0.24
CA GLN A 37 -3.75 -7.44 0.75
C GLN A 37 -4.62 -6.75 1.81
N LEU A 38 -5.61 -5.98 1.37
CA LEU A 38 -6.53 -5.27 2.26
C LEU A 38 -7.38 -6.21 3.10
N LEU A 39 -7.86 -7.32 2.52
CA LEU A 39 -8.64 -8.32 3.24
C LEU A 39 -7.82 -8.98 4.35
N LEU A 40 -6.58 -9.36 4.05
CA LEU A 40 -5.68 -9.92 5.06
C LEU A 40 -5.40 -8.91 6.18
N THR A 41 -5.10 -7.66 5.83
CA THR A 41 -4.85 -6.61 6.82
C THR A 41 -6.06 -6.35 7.70
N ALA A 42 -7.26 -6.26 7.12
CA ALA A 42 -8.49 -6.09 7.88
C ALA A 42 -8.74 -7.27 8.83
N ALA A 43 -8.56 -8.50 8.36
CA ALA A 43 -8.72 -9.70 9.18
C ALA A 43 -7.77 -9.71 10.38
N VAL A 44 -6.48 -9.43 10.16
CA VAL A 44 -5.49 -9.33 11.24
C VAL A 44 -5.82 -8.18 12.20
N ALA A 45 -6.14 -6.99 11.68
CA ALA A 45 -6.48 -5.84 12.51
C ALA A 45 -7.70 -6.11 13.41
N VAL A 46 -8.74 -6.77 12.90
CA VAL A 46 -9.91 -7.18 13.70
C VAL A 46 -9.52 -8.12 14.82
N VAL A 47 -8.68 -9.13 14.55
CA VAL A 47 -8.19 -10.06 15.58
C VAL A 47 -7.47 -9.30 16.69
N PHE A 48 -6.52 -8.43 16.33
CA PHE A 48 -5.75 -7.64 17.31
C PHE A 48 -6.62 -6.73 18.17
N VAL A 49 -7.58 -6.01 17.59
CA VAL A 49 -8.46 -5.10 18.34
C VAL A 49 -9.43 -5.86 19.25
N ARG A 50 -9.81 -7.10 18.91
CA ARG A 50 -10.68 -7.93 19.75
C ARG A 50 -9.93 -8.57 20.93
N VAL A 51 -8.63 -8.82 20.79
CA VAL A 51 -7.80 -9.38 21.87
C VAL A 51 -7.36 -8.24 22.80
N ARG A 52 -8.22 -7.89 23.77
CA ARG A 52 -7.98 -6.83 24.78
C ARG A 52 -6.83 -7.11 25.77
N ALA A 53 -6.17 -8.26 25.69
CA ALA A 53 -5.11 -8.66 26.62
C ALA A 53 -3.73 -8.08 26.30
N ILE A 54 -3.57 -7.44 25.14
CA ILE A 54 -2.26 -7.00 24.62
C ILE A 54 -1.76 -5.69 25.28
N PRO A 55 -2.57 -4.64 25.50
CA PRO A 55 -2.03 -3.34 25.94
C PRO A 55 -1.42 -3.32 27.35
N HIS A 56 -1.97 -4.07 28.31
CA HIS A 56 -1.49 -4.04 29.70
C HIS A 56 -0.17 -4.79 29.95
N PHE A 57 0.21 -5.74 29.10
CA PHE A 57 1.47 -6.49 29.24
C PHE A 57 2.67 -5.80 28.55
N PHE A 58 2.43 -4.82 27.68
CA PHE A 58 3.46 -4.27 26.77
C PHE A 58 4.41 -3.24 27.40
N VAL A 59 4.07 -2.72 28.59
CA VAL A 59 4.94 -1.79 29.34
C VAL A 59 5.73 -2.48 30.46
N SER A 60 5.44 -3.77 30.74
CA SER A 60 6.04 -4.50 31.86
C SER A 60 7.36 -5.19 31.52
N SER A 61 7.71 -5.34 30.23
CA SER A 61 8.92 -6.05 29.81
C SER A 61 9.56 -5.45 28.56
N TYR A 62 10.86 -5.16 28.63
CA TYR A 62 11.69 -4.69 27.52
C TYR A 62 11.64 -5.62 26.30
N ALA A 63 11.43 -6.93 26.50
CA ALA A 63 11.33 -7.90 25.42
C ALA A 63 10.12 -7.65 24.50
N VAL A 64 9.00 -7.24 25.08
CA VAL A 64 7.75 -7.01 24.35
C VAL A 64 7.79 -5.67 23.60
N LEU A 65 8.40 -4.65 24.20
CA LEU A 65 8.70 -3.39 23.52
C LEU A 65 9.69 -3.59 22.35
N GLY A 66 10.69 -4.45 22.51
CA GLY A 66 11.60 -4.85 21.43
C GLY A 66 10.87 -5.54 20.28
N LEU A 67 9.93 -6.44 20.58
CA LEU A 67 9.09 -7.11 19.58
C LEU A 67 8.19 -6.11 18.82
N TYR A 68 7.61 -5.14 19.52
CA TYR A 68 6.81 -4.08 18.90
C TYR A 68 7.64 -3.28 17.88
N ILE A 69 8.81 -2.78 18.29
CA ILE A 69 9.71 -2.03 17.41
C ILE A 69 10.13 -2.89 16.22
N PHE A 70 10.45 -4.16 16.45
CA PHE A 70 10.80 -5.09 15.38
C PHE A 70 9.66 -5.24 14.36
N ILE A 71 8.41 -5.44 14.81
CA ILE A 71 7.25 -5.59 13.91
C ILE A 71 6.98 -4.30 13.12
N LEU A 72 7.27 -3.12 13.67
CA LEU A 72 7.15 -1.86 12.92
C LEU A 72 8.25 -1.67 11.88
N ILE A 73 9.48 -2.12 12.15
CA ILE A 73 10.63 -1.96 11.26
C ILE A 73 10.68 -3.05 10.18
N PHE A 74 10.22 -4.26 10.51
CA PHE A 74 10.30 -5.43 9.64
C PHE A 74 9.72 -5.23 8.22
N PRO A 75 8.56 -4.57 8.01
CA PRO A 75 8.07 -4.27 6.67
C PRO A 75 9.04 -3.46 5.81
N PHE A 76 9.77 -2.51 6.41
CA PHE A 76 10.77 -1.71 5.70
C PHE A 76 12.00 -2.56 5.32
N ILE A 77 12.37 -3.53 6.16
CA ILE A 77 13.43 -4.51 5.85
C ILE A 77 13.02 -5.37 4.65
N VAL A 78 11.76 -5.84 4.61
CA VAL A 78 11.24 -6.67 3.51
C VAL A 78 11.04 -5.84 2.22
N MET A 79 10.77 -4.54 2.35
CA MET A 79 10.62 -3.63 1.20
C MET A 79 11.90 -3.55 0.35
N PHE A 80 13.08 -3.61 0.97
CA PHE A 80 14.35 -3.57 0.26
C PHE A 80 14.52 -4.72 -0.76
N PRO A 81 14.52 -6.01 -0.38
CA PRO A 81 14.59 -7.10 -1.35
C PRO A 81 13.38 -7.10 -2.28
N LEU A 82 12.18 -6.74 -1.83
CA LEU A 82 11.01 -6.66 -2.71
C LEU A 82 11.24 -5.68 -3.88
N HIS A 83 11.90 -4.55 -3.63
CA HIS A 83 12.24 -3.59 -4.67
C HIS A 83 13.22 -4.16 -5.72
N PHE A 84 14.26 -4.87 -5.29
CA PHE A 84 15.23 -5.49 -6.22
C PHE A 84 14.66 -6.69 -6.97
N TYR A 85 13.78 -7.47 -6.34
CA TYR A 85 13.22 -8.69 -6.91
C TYR A 85 11.84 -8.50 -7.55
N ARG A 86 11.33 -7.26 -7.67
CA ARG A 86 9.95 -6.96 -8.14
C ARG A 86 9.55 -7.59 -9.48
N GLN A 87 10.49 -7.77 -10.40
CA GLN A 87 10.26 -8.38 -11.72
C GLN A 87 10.55 -9.89 -11.78
N LYS A 88 11.13 -10.49 -10.73
CA LYS A 88 11.54 -11.90 -10.73
C LYS A 88 10.43 -12.79 -10.17
N HIS A 89 9.68 -13.43 -11.06
CA HIS A 89 8.68 -14.43 -10.68
C HIS A 89 9.35 -15.79 -10.37
N PRO A 90 8.89 -16.56 -9.36
CA PRO A 90 7.79 -16.30 -8.41
C PRO A 90 8.21 -15.57 -7.13
N VAL A 91 9.50 -15.21 -6.99
CA VAL A 91 10.07 -14.62 -5.76
C VAL A 91 9.37 -13.31 -5.37
N ASN A 92 8.99 -12.49 -6.36
CA ASN A 92 8.24 -11.26 -6.12
C ASN A 92 6.91 -11.47 -5.39
N LEU A 93 6.16 -12.54 -5.70
CA LEU A 93 4.89 -12.86 -5.05
C LEU A 93 5.09 -13.37 -3.62
N LEU A 94 6.14 -14.17 -3.40
CA LEU A 94 6.50 -14.62 -2.04
C LEU A 94 6.86 -13.41 -1.16
N LEU A 95 7.75 -12.54 -1.65
CA LEU A 95 8.16 -11.33 -0.92
C LEU A 95 6.97 -10.39 -0.70
N LEU A 96 6.07 -10.25 -1.68
CA LEU A 96 4.84 -9.48 -1.54
C LEU A 96 3.94 -10.05 -0.44
N GLY A 97 3.80 -11.37 -0.37
CA GLY A 97 3.06 -12.05 0.70
C GLY A 97 3.64 -11.78 2.08
N VAL A 98 4.97 -11.96 2.23
CA VAL A 98 5.68 -11.67 3.50
C VAL A 98 5.53 -10.20 3.88
N PHE A 99 5.68 -9.28 2.93
CA PHE A 99 5.49 -7.85 3.14
C PHE A 99 4.07 -7.52 3.61
N THR A 100 3.07 -8.12 2.99
CA THR A 100 1.66 -7.89 3.33
C THR A 100 1.34 -8.41 4.72
N VAL A 101 1.83 -9.60 5.08
CA VAL A 101 1.69 -10.14 6.44
C VAL A 101 2.36 -9.20 7.44
N ALA A 102 3.60 -8.77 7.17
CA ALA A 102 4.34 -7.86 8.04
C ALA A 102 3.55 -6.56 8.30
N ILE A 103 3.10 -5.86 7.25
CA ILE A 103 2.28 -4.64 7.40
C ILE A 103 0.97 -4.93 8.14
N SER A 104 0.32 -6.06 7.87
CA SER A 104 -0.94 -6.42 8.54
C SER A 104 -0.79 -6.53 10.06
N PHE A 105 0.32 -7.10 10.53
CA PHE A 105 0.66 -7.13 11.95
C PHE A 105 0.99 -5.74 12.50
N SER A 106 1.77 -4.94 11.78
CA SER A 106 2.08 -3.55 12.19
C SER A 106 0.81 -2.71 12.33
N VAL A 107 -0.11 -2.78 11.36
CA VAL A 107 -1.39 -2.06 11.38
C VAL A 107 -2.28 -2.54 12.52
N GLY A 108 -2.38 -3.85 12.72
CA GLY A 108 -3.18 -4.43 13.81
C GLY A 108 -2.70 -3.97 15.19
N LEU A 109 -1.38 -3.96 15.42
CA LEU A 109 -0.78 -3.40 16.63
C LEU A 109 -1.07 -1.91 16.76
N THR A 110 -0.78 -1.11 15.73
CA THR A 110 -1.05 0.34 15.77
C THR A 110 -2.51 0.63 16.14
N CYS A 111 -3.47 -0.12 15.59
CA CYS A 111 -4.89 0.03 15.91
C CYS A 111 -5.23 -0.31 17.38
N ALA A 112 -4.52 -1.28 17.97
CA ALA A 112 -4.69 -1.71 19.35
C ALA A 112 -4.03 -0.73 20.36
N PHE A 113 -2.93 -0.08 19.96
CA PHE A 113 -2.09 0.75 20.84
C PHE A 113 -2.24 2.27 20.67
N THR A 114 -3.18 2.74 19.84
CA THR A 114 -3.28 4.16 19.44
C THR A 114 -3.48 5.14 20.62
N SER A 115 -3.70 4.68 21.85
CA SER A 115 -4.02 5.52 23.02
C SER A 115 -2.81 5.91 23.89
N ASP A 116 -1.70 5.16 23.86
CA ASP A 116 -0.78 5.14 25.02
C ASP A 116 0.65 5.64 24.75
N PHE A 117 1.06 5.84 23.49
CA PHE A 117 2.50 6.00 23.19
C PHE A 117 2.98 7.44 22.99
N PHE A 118 2.11 8.37 22.60
CA PHE A 118 2.47 9.78 22.39
C PHE A 118 1.54 10.69 23.19
N PRO A 119 2.02 11.40 24.23
CA PRO A 119 1.23 12.37 24.98
C PRO A 119 1.12 13.69 24.20
N LEU A 120 0.75 13.62 22.91
CA LEU A 120 0.46 14.79 22.11
C LEU A 120 -0.99 15.22 22.39
N GLY A 121 -1.24 16.53 22.40
CA GLY A 121 -2.59 17.05 22.64
C GLY A 121 -3.58 16.59 21.57
N LYS A 122 -4.87 16.51 21.92
CA LYS A 122 -5.98 16.16 21.00
C LYS A 122 -5.88 16.90 19.66
N LEU A 123 -5.61 18.21 19.71
CA LEU A 123 -5.46 19.06 18.53
C LEU A 123 -4.33 18.58 17.60
N SER A 124 -3.19 18.15 18.15
CA SER A 124 -2.08 17.63 17.35
C SER A 124 -2.49 16.38 16.59
N HIS A 125 -3.14 15.43 17.26
CA HIS A 125 -3.64 14.20 16.61
C HIS A 125 -4.64 14.50 15.50
N MET A 126 -5.57 15.45 15.70
CA MET A 126 -6.49 15.88 14.66
C MET A 126 -5.75 16.45 13.45
N ILE A 127 -4.78 17.35 13.65
CA ILE A 127 -4.01 17.95 12.56
C ILE A 127 -3.22 16.88 11.80
N TYR A 128 -2.52 15.99 12.51
CA TYR A 128 -1.76 14.91 11.88
C TYR A 128 -2.66 13.96 11.09
N GLY A 129 -3.79 13.54 11.67
CA GLY A 129 -4.74 12.66 11.00
C GLY A 129 -5.36 13.28 9.75
N ALA A 130 -5.78 14.54 9.82
CA ALA A 130 -6.36 15.27 8.69
C ALA A 130 -5.34 15.51 7.56
N LEU A 131 -4.12 15.93 7.91
CA LEU A 131 -3.06 16.16 6.94
C LEU A 131 -2.65 14.84 6.25
N ALA A 132 -2.47 13.77 7.03
CA ALA A 132 -2.17 12.45 6.48
C ALA A 132 -3.28 12.00 5.52
N ALA A 133 -4.55 12.10 5.92
CA ALA A 133 -5.67 11.70 5.07
C ALA A 133 -5.70 12.47 3.74
N LEU A 134 -5.46 13.80 3.78
CA LEU A 134 -5.41 14.62 2.57
C LEU A 134 -4.25 14.19 1.64
N ILE A 135 -3.05 14.04 2.20
CA ILE A 135 -1.86 13.66 1.44
C ILE A 135 -2.03 12.30 0.78
N PHE A 136 -2.39 11.27 1.55
CA PHE A 136 -2.53 9.91 1.02
C PHE A 136 -3.72 9.75 0.08
N SER A 137 -4.82 10.49 0.28
CA SER A 137 -5.88 10.56 -0.72
C SER A 137 -5.38 11.15 -2.05
N GLY A 138 -4.50 12.16 -2.01
CA GLY A 138 -3.87 12.73 -3.21
C GLY A 138 -2.97 11.72 -3.92
N TYR A 139 -2.16 10.98 -3.16
CA TYR A 139 -1.32 9.90 -3.71
C TYR A 139 -2.15 8.80 -4.37
N ILE A 140 -3.26 8.35 -3.77
CA ILE A 140 -4.15 7.35 -4.40
C ILE A 140 -4.63 7.80 -5.78
N VAL A 141 -5.04 9.06 -5.93
CA VAL A 141 -5.48 9.61 -7.22
C VAL A 141 -4.32 9.63 -8.23
N TYR A 142 -3.13 10.07 -7.80
CA TYR A 142 -1.94 10.12 -8.63
C TYR A 142 -1.47 8.71 -9.07
N ASP A 143 -1.41 7.77 -8.15
CA ASP A 143 -0.97 6.39 -8.38
C ASP A 143 -1.95 5.64 -9.27
N THR A 144 -3.25 5.80 -9.03
CA THR A 144 -4.29 5.23 -9.91
C THR A 144 -4.16 5.77 -11.34
N GLY A 145 -3.94 7.08 -11.49
CA GLY A 145 -3.70 7.69 -12.80
C GLY A 145 -2.43 7.16 -13.48
N SER A 146 -1.39 6.91 -12.69
CA SER A 146 -0.13 6.33 -13.17
C SER A 146 -0.29 4.88 -13.61
N ILE A 147 -1.06 4.06 -12.87
CA ILE A 147 -1.38 2.66 -13.22
C ILE A 147 -2.05 2.57 -14.59
N ILE A 148 -3.02 3.44 -14.86
CA ILE A 148 -3.78 3.42 -16.11
C ILE A 148 -2.91 3.83 -17.31
N LYS A 149 -2.00 4.78 -17.11
CA LYS A 149 -1.30 5.46 -18.21
C LYS A 149 0.12 4.96 -18.46
N ARG A 150 0.85 4.55 -17.42
CA ARG A 150 2.33 4.46 -17.43
C ARG A 150 2.91 3.10 -17.03
N TYR A 151 2.18 2.27 -16.28
CA TYR A 151 2.72 1.00 -15.79
C TYR A 151 2.73 -0.10 -16.88
N LYS A 152 3.80 -0.90 -16.88
CA LYS A 152 3.95 -2.08 -17.72
C LYS A 152 3.48 -3.35 -17.00
N TYR A 153 3.19 -4.41 -17.77
CA TYR A 153 2.64 -5.67 -17.24
C TYR A 153 3.54 -6.35 -16.19
N ASP A 154 4.86 -6.14 -16.24
CA ASP A 154 5.86 -6.70 -15.32
C ASP A 154 6.02 -5.91 -14.02
N GLU A 155 5.51 -4.68 -13.95
CA GLU A 155 5.69 -3.77 -12.81
C GLU A 155 4.48 -3.74 -11.85
N TYR A 156 3.48 -4.60 -12.08
CA TYR A 156 2.23 -4.65 -11.31
C TYR A 156 2.42 -4.85 -9.80
N VAL A 157 3.47 -5.57 -9.39
CA VAL A 157 3.78 -5.81 -7.97
C VAL A 157 4.12 -4.51 -7.27
N TRP A 158 4.94 -3.66 -7.89
CA TRP A 158 5.32 -2.38 -7.30
C TRP A 158 4.13 -1.43 -7.24
N ALA A 159 3.33 -1.37 -8.32
CA ALA A 159 2.08 -0.60 -8.33
C ALA A 159 1.12 -1.01 -7.21
N ALA A 160 0.97 -2.32 -6.98
CA ALA A 160 0.13 -2.82 -5.90
C ALA A 160 0.68 -2.41 -4.53
N VAL A 161 2.00 -2.46 -4.31
CA VAL A 161 2.63 -2.05 -3.05
C VAL A 161 2.43 -0.56 -2.77
N THR A 162 2.62 0.34 -3.74
CA THR A 162 2.47 1.78 -3.51
C THR A 162 1.02 2.13 -3.18
N LEU A 163 0.08 1.66 -4.00
CA LEU A 163 -1.35 1.89 -3.79
C LEU A 163 -1.84 1.28 -2.47
N TYR A 164 -1.31 0.11 -2.09
CA TYR A 164 -1.60 -0.52 -0.80
C TYR A 164 -1.11 0.34 0.37
N LEU A 165 0.13 0.84 0.33
CA LEU A 165 0.66 1.70 1.38
C LEU A 165 -0.13 3.01 1.52
N ASP A 166 -0.53 3.62 0.40
CA ASP A 166 -1.33 4.85 0.45
C ASP A 166 -2.70 4.61 1.09
N ILE A 167 -3.37 3.50 0.75
CA ILE A 167 -4.66 3.14 1.36
C ILE A 167 -4.52 2.85 2.85
N ILE A 168 -3.48 2.12 3.26
CA ILE A 168 -3.23 1.84 4.69
C ILE A 168 -2.95 3.13 5.46
N ASN A 169 -2.13 4.02 4.92
CA ASN A 169 -1.81 5.27 5.58
C ASN A 169 -3.00 6.24 5.62
N LEU A 170 -3.83 6.28 4.56
CA LEU A 170 -5.11 6.98 4.57
C LEU A 170 -6.03 6.44 5.68
N PHE A 171 -6.16 5.11 5.79
CA PHE A 171 -6.95 4.46 6.83
C PHE A 171 -6.45 4.83 8.24
N LEU A 172 -5.15 4.75 8.50
CA LEU A 172 -4.56 5.11 9.80
C LEU A 172 -4.70 6.61 10.11
N GLY A 173 -4.58 7.48 9.11
CA GLY A 173 -4.81 8.92 9.25
C GLY A 173 -6.26 9.23 9.64
N LEU A 174 -7.22 8.62 8.95
CA LEU A 174 -8.64 8.75 9.27
C LEU A 174 -8.99 8.18 10.65
N LEU A 175 -8.43 7.02 11.00
CA LEU A 175 -8.60 6.42 12.32
C LEU A 175 -8.09 7.34 13.43
N THR A 176 -6.93 7.97 13.22
CA THR A 176 -6.36 8.94 14.15
C THR A 176 -7.25 10.18 14.29
N LEU A 177 -7.74 10.70 13.16
CA LEU A 177 -8.62 11.87 13.14
C LEU A 177 -9.95 11.59 13.88
N PHE A 178 -10.63 10.49 13.57
CA PHE A 178 -11.92 10.16 14.21
C PHE A 178 -11.77 9.91 15.70
N ARG A 179 -10.74 9.17 16.13
CA ARG A 179 -10.47 8.97 17.56
C ARG A 179 -10.17 10.28 18.29
N ALA A 180 -9.47 11.20 17.63
CA ALA A 180 -9.20 12.51 18.18
C ALA A 180 -10.41 13.46 18.13
N CYS A 181 -11.49 13.12 17.42
CA CYS A 181 -12.76 13.85 17.51
C CYS A 181 -13.65 13.29 18.63
N ASP A 182 -13.69 11.97 18.77
CA ASP A 182 -14.60 11.24 19.67
C ASP A 182 -14.18 11.25 21.16
N ASN A 183 -12.88 11.36 21.46
CA ASN A 183 -12.33 11.48 22.82
C ASN A 183 -12.22 12.93 23.28
#